data_AF-A0A3C0B1W9-F1
#
_entry.id   AF-A0A3C0B1W9-F1
#
_cell.length_a   1.000
_cell.length_b   1.000
_cell.length_c   1.000
_cell.angle_alpha   90.00
_cell.angle_beta   90.00
_cell.angle_gamma   90.00
#
_symmetry.space_group_name_H-M   'P 1'
#
loop_
_entity.id
_entity.type
_entity.pdbx_description
1 polymer ?
#
loop_
_entity_poly.entity_id
_entity_poly.type
_entity_poly.pdbx_seq_one_letter_code
_entity_poly.pdbx_strand_id
1 'polypeptide(L)'
;MKYAQLQELIEDNLESWSNILAVKHREVEHALLDYIQANLFQTGDIKTVSCDLTYLNANFETNGLGKNLRLGWAICNGSNGTPNIQGRTVIGFGTESGKSYALGQIGGSKDAVVVEHSHTVGIKRHTNNRGSVGLFDQANGGQNETYTTSTTGQSGTDKNMQPYITQLYIMKL
;
A
#
# COMPACT_ATOMS: atom_id res chain seq x y z
N MET A 1 -20.22 -16.44 -22.49
CA MET A 1 -21.50 -16.94 -21.94
C MET A 1 -21.61 -16.47 -20.49
N LYS A 2 -22.76 -15.93 -20.07
CA LYS A 2 -23.03 -15.59 -18.67
C LYS A 2 -23.57 -16.80 -17.92
N TYR A 3 -23.53 -16.79 -16.59
CA TYR A 3 -24.05 -17.88 -15.75
C TYR A 3 -25.47 -18.33 -16.14
N ALA A 4 -26.40 -17.38 -16.30
CA ALA A 4 -27.78 -17.69 -16.67
C ALA A 4 -27.89 -18.41 -18.02
N GLN A 5 -27.08 -18.02 -19.01
CA GLN A 5 -27.07 -18.66 -20.33
C GLN A 5 -26.50 -20.08 -20.27
N LEU A 6 -25.59 -20.35 -19.32
CA LEU A 6 -25.07 -21.69 -19.09
C LEU A 6 -26.13 -22.58 -18.40
N GLN A 7 -26.94 -22.02 -17.50
CA GLN A 7 -28.06 -22.73 -16.91
C GLN A 7 -29.11 -23.11 -17.96
N GLU A 8 -29.50 -22.16 -18.82
CA GLU A 8 -30.42 -22.42 -19.94
C GLU A 8 -29.86 -23.53 -20.84
N LEU A 9 -28.57 -23.47 -21.21
CA LEU A 9 -27.95 -24.52 -22.02
C LEU A 9 -27.97 -25.90 -21.35
N ILE A 10 -27.78 -25.95 -20.02
CA ILE A 10 -27.86 -27.19 -19.24
C ILE A 10 -29.30 -27.72 -19.27
N GLU A 11 -30.28 -26.87 -19.01
CA GLU A 11 -31.71 -27.24 -18.98
C GLU A 11 -32.20 -27.73 -20.35
N ASP A 12 -31.77 -27.10 -21.44
CA ASP A 12 -32.15 -27.46 -22.82
C ASP A 12 -31.48 -28.76 -23.32
N ASN A 13 -30.28 -29.05 -22.85
CA ASN A 13 -29.48 -30.18 -23.33
C ASN A 13 -29.48 -31.40 -22.42
N LEU A 14 -29.75 -31.24 -21.12
CA LEU A 14 -29.71 -32.30 -20.12
C LEU A 14 -31.11 -32.53 -19.49
N GLU A 15 -32.09 -32.85 -20.33
CA GLU A 15 -33.45 -33.19 -19.86
C GLU A 15 -33.45 -34.39 -18.90
N SER A 16 -34.25 -34.30 -17.84
CA SER A 16 -34.38 -35.37 -16.85
C SER A 16 -35.14 -36.58 -17.42
N TRP A 17 -34.78 -37.79 -16.96
CA TRP A 17 -35.51 -39.05 -17.22
C TRP A 17 -35.53 -39.55 -18.67
N SER A 18 -34.60 -39.07 -19.51
CA SER A 18 -34.45 -39.56 -20.89
C SER A 18 -32.98 -39.88 -21.22
N ASN A 19 -32.77 -40.75 -22.22
CA ASN A 19 -31.45 -40.98 -22.78
C ASN A 19 -31.06 -39.78 -23.65
N ILE A 20 -29.93 -39.15 -23.36
CA ILE A 20 -29.46 -37.95 -24.06
C ILE A 20 -28.39 -38.34 -25.11
N LEU A 21 -28.39 -37.65 -26.25
CA LEU A 21 -27.34 -37.79 -27.26
C LEU A 21 -26.00 -37.26 -26.71
N ALA A 22 -24.92 -38.02 -26.91
CA ALA A 22 -23.58 -37.64 -26.42
C ALA A 22 -23.09 -36.26 -26.91
N VAL A 23 -23.56 -35.79 -28.08
CA VAL A 23 -23.24 -34.46 -28.62
C VAL A 23 -23.78 -33.35 -27.72
N LYS A 24 -25.01 -33.49 -27.20
CA LYS A 24 -25.61 -32.52 -26.28
C LYS A 24 -24.84 -32.43 -24.96
N HIS A 25 -24.38 -33.58 -24.45
CA HIS A 25 -23.55 -33.60 -23.25
C HIS A 25 -22.21 -32.89 -23.47
N ARG A 26 -21.55 -33.18 -24.60
CA ARG A 26 -20.27 -32.55 -24.96
C ARG A 26 -20.39 -31.03 -25.12
N GLU A 27 -21.50 -30.54 -25.66
CA GLU A 27 -21.75 -29.10 -25.79
C GLU A 27 -21.77 -28.41 -24.42
N VAL A 28 -22.47 -29.00 -23.44
CA VAL A 28 -22.53 -28.49 -22.07
C VAL A 28 -21.16 -28.57 -21.39
N GLU A 29 -20.41 -29.67 -21.57
CA GLU A 29 -19.06 -29.82 -21.01
C GLU A 29 -18.09 -28.76 -21.52
N HIS A 30 -18.07 -28.50 -22.84
CA HIS A 30 -17.23 -27.45 -23.41
C HIS A 30 -17.64 -26.07 -22.91
N ALA A 31 -18.95 -25.78 -22.87
CA ALA A 31 -19.44 -24.50 -22.37
C ALA A 31 -19.06 -24.27 -20.90
N LEU A 32 -19.12 -25.31 -20.06
CA LEU A 32 -18.65 -25.28 -18.67
C LEU A 32 -17.14 -25.02 -18.59
N LEU A 33 -16.33 -25.73 -19.38
CA LEU A 33 -14.89 -25.57 -19.39
C LEU A 33 -14.49 -24.15 -19.80
N ASP A 34 -15.08 -23.65 -20.87
CA ASP A 34 -14.84 -22.29 -21.37
C ASP A 34 -15.30 -21.24 -20.35
N TYR A 35 -16.45 -21.45 -19.72
CA TYR A 35 -16.93 -20.57 -18.66
C TYR A 35 -15.97 -20.54 -17.47
N ILE A 36 -15.49 -21.70 -17.01
CA ILE A 36 -14.50 -21.76 -15.93
C ILE A 36 -13.24 -21.01 -16.34
N GLN A 37 -12.68 -21.32 -17.53
CA GLN A 37 -11.44 -20.71 -18.00
C GLN A 37 -11.52 -19.19 -18.11
N ALA A 38 -12.67 -18.66 -18.55
CA ALA A 38 -12.91 -17.22 -18.66
C ALA A 38 -13.02 -16.51 -17.29
N ASN A 39 -13.32 -17.24 -16.21
CA ASN A 39 -13.54 -16.68 -14.87
C ASN A 39 -12.43 -17.05 -13.87
N LEU A 40 -11.39 -17.78 -14.30
CA LEU A 40 -10.22 -18.06 -13.47
C LEU A 40 -9.35 -16.82 -13.32
N PHE A 41 -8.68 -16.73 -12.17
CA PHE A 41 -7.60 -15.76 -11.97
C PHE A 41 -6.53 -15.92 -13.04
N GLN A 42 -6.13 -14.80 -13.63
CA GLN A 42 -5.08 -14.73 -14.63
C GLN A 42 -3.72 -14.52 -13.97
N THR A 43 -2.65 -14.91 -14.66
CA THR A 43 -1.29 -14.61 -14.21
C THR A 43 -1.12 -13.10 -13.98
N GLY A 44 -0.59 -12.73 -12.82
CA GLY A 44 -0.45 -11.34 -12.38
C GLY A 44 -1.59 -10.83 -11.50
N ASP A 45 -2.71 -11.55 -11.40
CA ASP A 45 -3.80 -11.17 -10.48
C ASP A 45 -3.33 -11.27 -9.04
N ILE A 46 -3.58 -10.21 -8.26
CA ILE A 46 -3.24 -10.12 -6.85
C ILE A 46 -4.51 -10.19 -6.01
N LYS A 47 -4.46 -10.95 -4.90
CA LYS A 47 -5.51 -10.94 -3.89
C LYS A 47 -4.96 -10.89 -2.48
N THR A 48 -5.76 -10.34 -1.58
CA THR A 48 -5.49 -10.30 -0.15
C THR A 48 -6.06 -11.52 0.54
N VAL A 49 -5.31 -12.09 1.48
CA VAL A 49 -5.69 -13.25 2.28
C VAL A 49 -5.57 -12.86 3.75
N SER A 50 -6.68 -12.98 4.46
CA SER A 50 -6.68 -12.93 5.93
C SER A 50 -6.33 -14.33 6.45
N CYS A 51 -5.17 -14.47 7.09
CA CYS A 51 -4.69 -15.74 7.61
C CYS A 51 -3.71 -15.55 8.77
N ASP A 52 -3.51 -16.61 9.56
CA ASP A 52 -2.53 -16.67 10.63
C ASP A 52 -1.20 -17.28 10.15
N LEU A 53 -0.21 -17.37 11.06
CA LEU A 53 1.09 -17.94 10.76
C LEU A 53 1.04 -19.45 10.48
N THR A 54 0.09 -20.17 11.10
CA THR A 54 -0.15 -21.59 10.86
C THR A 54 -0.50 -21.84 9.40
N TYR A 55 -1.46 -21.06 8.88
CA TYR A 55 -1.87 -21.14 7.49
C TYR A 55 -0.73 -20.77 6.53
N LEU A 56 0.03 -19.71 6.86
CA LEU A 56 1.14 -19.25 6.04
C LEU A 56 2.21 -20.35 5.88
N ASN A 57 2.65 -20.95 6.98
CA ASN A 57 3.65 -22.02 6.97
C ASN A 57 3.15 -23.31 6.30
N ALA A 58 1.85 -23.59 6.42
CA ALA A 58 1.26 -24.76 5.78
C ALA A 58 1.15 -24.62 4.25
N ASN A 59 0.98 -23.39 3.73
CA ASN A 59 0.64 -23.18 2.32
C ASN A 59 1.71 -22.45 1.49
N PHE A 60 2.82 -22.04 2.09
CA PHE A 60 3.92 -21.39 1.37
C PHE A 60 5.28 -21.97 1.76
N GLU A 61 6.18 -22.01 0.80
CA GLU A 61 7.59 -22.30 1.02
C GLU A 61 8.34 -21.04 1.51
N THR A 62 9.57 -21.22 1.99
CA THR A 62 10.40 -20.12 2.50
C THR A 62 10.65 -19.02 1.46
N ASN A 63 10.73 -19.37 0.17
CA ASN A 63 10.86 -18.40 -0.93
C ASN A 63 9.52 -17.72 -1.31
N GLY A 64 8.43 -18.05 -0.62
CA GLY A 64 7.09 -17.53 -0.87
C GLY A 64 6.32 -18.24 -1.97
N LEU A 65 6.82 -19.34 -2.55
CA LEU A 65 6.08 -20.14 -3.52
C LEU A 65 4.93 -20.90 -2.83
N GLY A 66 3.76 -20.89 -3.43
CA GLY A 66 2.58 -21.55 -2.86
C GLY A 66 2.60 -23.07 -3.06
N LYS A 67 2.18 -23.78 -2.02
CA LYS A 67 1.96 -25.23 -1.97
C LYS A 67 0.57 -25.54 -1.41
N ASN A 68 0.16 -26.80 -1.44
CA ASN A 68 -1.14 -27.25 -0.92
C ASN A 68 -2.29 -26.43 -1.52
N LEU A 69 -3.00 -25.64 -0.70
CA LEU A 69 -4.14 -24.83 -1.14
C LEU A 69 -3.75 -23.63 -2.01
N ARG A 70 -2.46 -23.34 -2.14
CA ARG A 70 -1.93 -22.16 -2.85
C ARG A 70 -1.02 -22.52 -4.02
N LEU A 71 -1.11 -23.76 -4.53
CA LEU A 71 -0.39 -24.14 -5.74
C LEU A 71 -0.70 -23.16 -6.89
N GLY A 72 0.35 -22.70 -7.58
CA GLY A 72 0.23 -21.71 -8.65
C GLY A 72 0.04 -20.27 -8.17
N TRP A 73 0.25 -19.99 -6.88
CA TRP A 73 0.34 -18.65 -6.30
C TRP A 73 1.71 -18.41 -5.67
N ALA A 74 2.09 -17.16 -5.46
CA ALA A 74 3.25 -16.78 -4.68
C ALA A 74 2.97 -15.57 -3.79
N ILE A 75 3.65 -15.46 -2.65
CA ILE A 75 3.61 -14.28 -1.78
C ILE A 75 4.23 -13.09 -2.53
N CYS A 76 3.60 -11.92 -2.43
CA CYS A 76 4.12 -10.66 -2.98
C CYS A 76 5.31 -10.11 -2.16
N ASN A 77 6.44 -10.80 -2.24
CA ASN A 77 7.69 -10.51 -1.50
C ASN A 77 8.86 -10.11 -2.41
N GLY A 78 8.66 -9.97 -3.72
CA GLY A 78 9.74 -9.69 -4.68
C GLY A 78 10.40 -10.93 -5.29
N SER A 79 10.06 -12.12 -4.82
CA SER A 79 10.55 -13.39 -5.38
C SER A 79 9.53 -13.96 -6.37
N ASN A 80 9.96 -14.94 -7.18
CA ASN A 80 9.10 -15.66 -8.14
C ASN A 80 8.37 -14.73 -9.13
N GLY A 81 8.99 -13.60 -9.49
CA GLY A 81 8.39 -12.60 -10.38
C GLY A 81 7.29 -11.73 -9.75
N THR A 82 7.03 -11.86 -8.45
CA THR A 82 6.03 -11.05 -7.74
C THR A 82 6.57 -9.66 -7.40
N PRO A 83 5.71 -8.63 -7.27
CA PRO A 83 6.11 -7.36 -6.66
C PRO A 83 6.36 -7.53 -5.16
N ASN A 84 7.25 -6.72 -4.58
CA ASN A 84 7.44 -6.67 -3.13
C ASN A 84 6.48 -5.64 -2.50
N ILE A 85 5.37 -6.10 -1.92
CA ILE A 85 4.34 -5.26 -1.30
C ILE A 85 4.48 -5.26 0.24
N GLN A 86 5.49 -5.94 0.80
CA GLN A 86 5.66 -6.05 2.24
C GLN A 86 5.87 -4.66 2.88
N GLY A 87 5.00 -4.31 3.83
CA GLY A 87 5.02 -3.01 4.49
C GLY A 87 4.71 -1.82 3.56
N ARG A 88 3.98 -2.05 2.46
CA ARG A 88 3.63 -1.01 1.48
C ARG A 88 2.13 -0.91 1.29
N THR A 89 1.68 0.31 1.06
CA THR A 89 0.32 0.61 0.61
C THR A 89 0.29 0.66 -0.91
N VAL A 90 -0.70 0.01 -1.51
CA VAL A 90 -0.89 0.02 -2.97
C VAL A 90 -1.58 1.32 -3.38
N ILE A 91 -1.07 1.94 -4.44
CA ILE A 91 -1.66 3.13 -5.07
C ILE A 91 -1.98 2.84 -6.54
N GLY A 92 -2.94 3.57 -7.10
CA GLY A 92 -3.37 3.39 -8.49
C GLY A 92 -2.31 3.88 -9.48
N PHE A 93 -2.13 3.13 -10.57
CA PHE A 93 -1.40 3.60 -11.75
C PHE A 93 -2.14 4.78 -12.39
N GLY A 94 -1.38 5.78 -12.85
CA GLY A 94 -1.95 6.88 -13.61
C GLY A 94 -1.22 8.20 -13.38
N THR A 95 -1.81 9.28 -13.85
CA THR A 95 -1.32 10.64 -13.57
C THR A 95 -2.44 11.43 -12.92
N GLU A 96 -2.16 12.03 -11.78
CA GLU A 96 -3.13 12.79 -11.00
C GLU A 96 -2.43 14.04 -10.46
N SER A 97 -3.05 15.21 -10.65
CA SER A 97 -2.53 16.50 -10.19
C SER A 97 -1.06 16.79 -10.59
N GLY A 98 -0.65 16.38 -11.81
CA GLY A 98 0.70 16.58 -12.33
C GLY A 98 1.76 15.61 -11.80
N LYS A 99 1.38 14.63 -10.97
CA LYS A 99 2.25 13.53 -10.54
C LYS A 99 1.93 12.27 -11.32
N SER A 100 2.97 11.61 -11.84
CA SER A 100 2.85 10.33 -12.53
C SER A 100 3.21 9.18 -11.57
N TYR A 101 2.40 8.13 -11.60
CA TYR A 101 2.57 6.90 -10.84
C TYR A 101 2.75 5.74 -11.82
N ALA A 102 4.01 5.44 -12.12
CA ALA A 102 4.36 4.36 -13.04
C ALA A 102 4.23 2.98 -12.37
N LEU A 103 4.02 1.94 -13.18
CA LEU A 103 4.02 0.56 -12.70
C LEU A 103 5.37 0.21 -12.06
N GLY A 104 5.33 -0.38 -10.86
CA GLY A 104 6.54 -0.74 -10.11
C GLY A 104 7.22 0.42 -9.38
N GLN A 105 6.73 1.65 -9.50
CA GLN A 105 7.25 2.79 -8.74
C GLN A 105 7.00 2.60 -7.24
N ILE A 106 8.02 2.87 -6.43
CA ILE A 106 7.95 2.85 -4.97
C ILE A 106 8.30 4.25 -4.45
N GLY A 107 7.63 4.68 -3.39
CA GLY A 107 7.91 5.95 -2.72
C GLY A 107 7.24 6.02 -1.35
N GLY A 108 7.28 7.21 -0.74
CA GLY A 108 6.75 7.46 0.61
C GLY A 108 7.77 7.20 1.72
N SER A 109 7.46 7.71 2.91
CA SER A 109 8.22 7.51 4.13
C SER A 109 7.27 7.15 5.26
N LYS A 110 7.61 6.10 6.02
CA LYS A 110 6.87 5.73 7.25
C LYS A 110 7.06 6.78 8.36
N ASP A 111 8.20 7.47 8.33
CA ASP A 111 8.59 8.45 9.34
C ASP A 111 8.27 9.85 8.82
N ALA A 112 7.65 10.66 9.67
CA ALA A 112 7.46 12.08 9.41
C ALA A 112 8.81 12.78 9.56
N VAL A 113 9.25 13.52 8.54
CA VAL A 113 10.39 14.42 8.70
C VAL A 113 9.89 15.65 9.43
N VAL A 114 10.34 15.86 10.67
CA VAL A 114 10.14 17.15 11.35
C VAL A 114 10.96 18.17 10.57
N VAL A 115 10.29 19.17 9.99
CA VAL A 115 10.99 20.31 9.39
C VAL A 115 11.60 21.10 10.54
N GLU A 116 12.92 21.00 10.69
CA GLU A 116 13.66 21.84 11.63
C GLU A 116 13.38 23.30 11.28
N HIS A 117 12.85 24.04 12.25
CA HIS A 117 12.71 25.47 12.15
C HIS A 117 13.00 26.11 13.50
N SER A 118 13.60 27.29 13.45
CA SER A 118 13.86 28.13 14.61
C SER A 118 13.30 29.51 14.36
N HIS A 119 12.82 30.18 15.40
CA HIS A 119 12.45 31.59 15.30
C HIS A 119 13.59 32.47 15.79
N THR A 120 14.00 33.41 14.94
CA THR A 120 14.94 34.47 15.29
C THR A 120 14.16 35.72 15.62
N VAL A 121 14.25 36.19 16.86
CA VAL A 121 13.64 37.47 17.26
C VAL A 121 14.75 38.49 17.47
N GLY A 122 14.71 39.59 16.70
CA GLY A 122 15.55 40.76 16.91
C GLY A 122 14.84 41.75 17.81
N ILE A 123 15.37 42.00 19.00
CA ILE A 123 14.84 43.01 19.94
C ILE A 123 15.74 44.23 20.00
N LYS A 124 15.16 45.42 19.85
CA LYS A 124 15.84 46.69 20.10
C LYS A 124 15.67 47.07 21.57
N ARG A 125 16.75 46.99 22.35
CA ARG A 125 16.74 47.48 23.73
C ARG A 125 16.81 49.00 23.69
N HIS A 126 15.75 49.68 24.14
CA HIS A 126 15.79 51.11 24.40
C HIS A 126 16.37 51.34 25.80
N THR A 127 17.64 51.75 25.86
CA THR A 127 18.29 52.18 27.11
C THR A 127 17.87 53.61 27.44
N ASN A 128 16.66 53.82 27.95
CA ASN A 128 16.22 55.05 28.65
C ASN A 128 14.98 54.66 29.48
N ASN A 129 15.02 54.46 30.81
CA ASN A 129 15.18 55.53 31.79
C ASN A 129 15.48 54.97 33.22
N ARG A 130 16.59 55.43 33.82
CA ARG A 130 16.84 55.70 35.26
C ARG A 130 16.55 54.63 36.34
N GLY A 131 17.58 53.83 36.61
CA GLY A 131 18.23 53.81 37.93
C GLY A 131 19.67 54.27 37.75
N SER A 132 20.03 55.44 38.29
CA SER A 132 21.34 56.08 38.10
C SER A 132 22.40 55.46 39.01
N VAL A 133 23.50 54.94 38.44
CA VAL A 133 24.82 54.98 39.07
C VAL A 133 25.84 55.30 37.96
N GLY A 134 26.53 56.42 38.10
CA GLY A 134 27.32 57.04 37.03
C GLY A 134 28.60 56.29 36.67
N LEU A 135 29.06 56.49 35.45
CA LEU A 135 30.32 57.16 35.10
C LEU A 135 30.46 57.16 33.58
N PHE A 136 31.08 58.23 33.08
CA PHE A 136 31.17 58.65 31.69
C PHE A 136 31.86 57.60 30.80
N ASP A 137 31.15 57.05 29.82
CA ASP A 137 31.75 56.94 28.48
C ASP A 137 30.71 56.87 27.37
N GLN A 138 31.02 57.57 26.29
CA GLN A 138 30.16 57.79 25.14
C GLN A 138 30.35 56.62 24.18
N ALA A 139 29.37 55.71 24.08
CA ALA A 139 29.36 54.70 23.03
C ALA A 139 27.97 54.61 22.40
N ASN A 140 27.87 55.20 21.20
CA ASN A 140 26.80 54.95 20.25
C ASN A 140 26.85 53.46 19.87
N GLY A 141 26.10 52.61 20.58
CA GLY A 141 26.26 51.15 20.48
C GLY A 141 25.00 50.40 20.86
N GLY A 142 23.93 50.59 20.09
CA GLY A 142 22.77 49.70 20.18
C GLY A 142 23.20 48.28 19.82
N GLN A 143 23.32 47.40 20.83
CA GLN A 143 23.65 46.00 20.64
C GLN A 143 22.45 45.29 20.00
N ASN A 144 22.64 44.71 18.81
CA ASN A 144 21.66 43.80 18.23
C ASN A 144 21.86 42.43 18.90
N GLU A 145 20.98 42.07 19.83
CA GLU A 145 20.98 40.73 20.43
C GLU A 145 20.05 39.81 19.64
N THR A 146 20.58 38.66 19.22
CA THR A 146 19.82 37.60 18.56
C THR A 146 19.54 36.48 19.55
N TYR A 147 18.26 36.23 19.83
CA TYR A 147 17.82 35.09 20.62
C TYR A 147 17.17 34.07 19.69
N THR A 148 17.60 32.82 19.81
CA THR A 148 17.03 31.68 19.07
C THR A 148 16.21 30.84 20.04
N THR A 149 14.97 30.51 19.67
CA THR A 149 14.14 29.60 20.46
C THR A 149 14.76 28.20 20.48
N SER A 150 14.56 27.44 21.56
CA SER A 150 14.93 26.03 21.57
C SER A 150 14.12 25.26 20.54
N THR A 151 14.76 24.31 19.85
CA THR A 151 14.07 23.36 18.99
C THR A 151 13.27 22.41 19.88
N THR A 152 11.94 22.49 19.83
CA THR A 152 11.05 21.54 20.51
C THR A 152 10.36 20.66 19.47
N GLY A 153 10.31 19.35 19.70
CA GLY A 153 9.74 18.37 18.78
C GLY A 153 9.82 16.96 19.35
N GLN A 154 8.96 16.06 18.88
CA GLN A 154 9.07 14.63 19.15
C GLN A 154 9.65 13.91 17.94
N SER A 155 10.15 12.69 18.14
CA SER A 155 10.58 11.85 17.03
C SER A 155 9.42 11.66 16.04
N GLY A 156 9.73 11.83 14.75
CA GLY A 156 8.80 11.55 13.66
C GLY A 156 8.67 10.08 13.30
N THR A 157 9.37 9.19 14.01
CA THR A 157 9.34 7.74 13.76
C THR A 157 7.91 7.20 13.84
N ASP A 158 7.48 6.54 12.77
CA ASP A 158 6.15 5.95 12.59
C ASP A 158 4.98 6.95 12.79
N LYS A 159 5.25 8.26 12.75
CA LYS A 159 4.23 9.32 12.94
C LYS A 159 3.46 9.68 11.66
N ASN A 160 3.90 9.20 10.49
CA ASN A 160 3.23 9.40 9.20
C ASN A 160 2.40 8.17 8.76
N MET A 161 2.33 7.14 9.60
CA MET A 161 1.61 5.90 9.28
C MET A 161 0.13 6.03 9.69
N GLN A 162 -0.77 5.86 8.73
CA GLN A 162 -2.20 5.78 8.98
C GLN A 162 -2.54 4.50 9.77
N PRO A 163 -3.68 4.44 10.50
CA PRO A 163 -4.15 3.18 11.10
C PRO A 163 -4.20 2.06 10.06
N TYR A 164 -3.63 0.89 10.38
CA TYR A 164 -3.46 -0.21 9.43
C TYR A 164 -3.80 -1.58 10.04
N ILE A 165 -4.11 -2.53 9.16
CA ILE A 165 -4.21 -3.96 9.46
C ILE A 165 -3.29 -4.71 8.48
N THR A 166 -2.52 -5.67 8.98
CA THR A 166 -1.60 -6.45 8.16
C THR A 166 -2.29 -7.71 7.64
N GLN A 167 -2.30 -7.88 6.33
CA GLN A 167 -2.82 -9.08 5.66
C GLN A 167 -1.82 -9.57 4.61
N LEU A 168 -1.98 -10.83 4.18
CA LEU A 168 -1.07 -11.45 3.22
C LEU A 168 -1.50 -11.13 1.78
N TYR A 169 -0.61 -10.53 0.99
CA TYR A 169 -0.80 -10.38 -0.45
C TYR A 169 -0.16 -11.54 -1.20
N ILE A 170 -0.89 -12.11 -2.15
CA ILE A 170 -0.40 -13.16 -3.04
C ILE A 170 -0.77 -12.87 -4.49
N MET A 171 0.07 -13.32 -5.41
CA MET A 171 -0.10 -13.16 -6.85
C MET A 171 -0.27 -14.53 -7.51
N LYS A 172 -1.19 -14.63 -8.47
CA LYS A 172 -1.31 -15.79 -9.35
C LYS A 172 -0.10 -15.81 -10.29
N LEU A 173 0.64 -16.92 -10.27
CA LEU A 173 1.73 -17.19 -11.21
C LEU A 173 1.16 -17.65 -12.56
#